data_AF-A0A6G2K6U1-F1
#
_entry.id   AF-A0A6G2K6U1-F1
#
_cell.length_a   1.000
_cell.length_b   1.000
_cell.length_c   1.000
_cell.angle_alpha   90.00
_cell.angle_beta   90.00
_cell.angle_gamma   90.00
#
_symmetry.space_group_name_H-M   'P 1'
#
loop_
_entity.id
_entity.type
_entity.pdbx_description
1 polymer ?
#
loop_
_entity_poly.entity_id
_entity_poly.type
_entity_poly.pdbx_seq_one_letter_code
_entity_poly.pdbx_strand_id
1 'polypeptide(L)'
;MTAHGGNYKRHMNRSIREIHIGEFLRKLAQWCEMHNIPLLGASAKYTSQTCHMCGTVDAESRISRDKFICTNCTRVFHADVNAA
;
A
#
# COMPACT_ATOMS: atom_id res chain seq x y z
N MET A 1 12.93 -10.29 -17.07
CA MET A 1 14.10 -9.58 -16.49
C MET A 1 13.57 -8.34 -15.77
N THR A 2 13.73 -8.23 -14.44
CA THR A 2 13.30 -7.02 -13.73
C THR A 2 14.26 -5.87 -14.06
N ALA A 3 13.75 -4.72 -14.47
CA ALA A 3 14.50 -3.55 -14.96
C ALA A 3 15.43 -2.86 -13.93
N HIS A 4 15.67 -3.46 -12.76
CA HIS A 4 16.40 -2.85 -11.65
C HIS A 4 17.61 -3.69 -11.23
N GLY A 5 18.77 -3.03 -11.19
CA GLY A 5 20.06 -3.63 -10.82
C GLY A 5 20.20 -3.98 -9.34
N GLY A 6 21.28 -4.68 -8.98
CA GLY A 6 21.50 -5.22 -7.63
C GLY A 6 21.50 -4.19 -6.50
N ASN A 7 21.97 -2.95 -6.76
CA ASN A 7 22.00 -1.89 -5.75
C ASN A 7 20.60 -1.40 -5.33
N TYR A 8 19.65 -1.31 -6.27
CA TYR A 8 18.26 -0.96 -5.98
C TYR A 8 17.63 -1.98 -5.02
N LYS A 9 17.82 -3.27 -5.30
CA LYS A 9 17.30 -4.37 -4.47
C LYS A 9 17.91 -4.35 -3.06
N ARG A 10 19.20 -4.02 -2.92
CA ARG A 10 19.85 -3.90 -1.60
C ARG A 10 19.24 -2.80 -0.74
N HIS A 11 19.00 -1.62 -1.30
CA HIS A 11 18.40 -0.51 -0.57
C HIS A 11 16.97 -0.86 -0.13
N MET A 12 16.15 -1.37 -1.05
CA MET A 12 14.79 -1.81 -0.74
C MET A 12 14.76 -2.87 0.36
N ASN A 13 15.63 -3.89 0.27
CA ASN A 13 15.74 -4.93 1.30
C ASN A 13 16.16 -4.36 2.66
N ARG A 14 17.01 -3.32 2.67
CA ARG A 14 17.38 -2.62 3.92
C ARG A 14 16.18 -1.90 4.52
N SER A 15 15.45 -1.08 3.75
CA SER A 15 14.29 -0.34 4.25
C SER A 15 13.18 -1.27 4.77
N ILE A 16 12.94 -2.41 4.09
CA ILE A 16 11.96 -3.40 4.56
C ILE A 16 12.36 -3.98 5.93
N ARG A 17 13.65 -4.27 6.14
CA ARG A 17 14.14 -4.76 7.44
C ARG A 17 14.04 -3.69 8.52
N GLU A 18 14.40 -2.44 8.22
CA GLU A 18 14.35 -1.33 9.18
C GLU A 18 12.94 -1.02 9.67
N ILE A 19 11.92 -1.25 8.84
CA ILE A 19 10.51 -1.04 9.22
C ILE A 19 9.97 -2.23 10.06
N HIS A 20 10.68 -3.37 10.11
CA HIS A 20 10.29 -4.55 10.89
C HIS A 20 8.87 -5.07 10.59
N ILE A 21 8.42 -4.94 9.33
CA ILE A 21 7.03 -5.20 8.93
C ILE A 21 6.56 -6.63 9.27
N GLY A 22 7.42 -7.63 9.16
CA GLY A 22 7.08 -9.02 9.49
C GLY A 22 6.77 -9.21 10.98
N GLU A 23 7.56 -8.58 11.86
CA GLU A 23 7.32 -8.62 13.31
C GLU A 23 6.08 -7.83 13.72
N PHE A 24 5.85 -6.69 13.07
CA PHE A 24 4.62 -5.93 13.26
C PHE A 24 3.37 -6.78 12.95
N LEU A 25 3.34 -7.43 11.78
CA LEU A 25 2.22 -8.28 11.38
C LEU A 25 2.03 -9.48 12.31
N ARG A 26 3.13 -10.10 12.76
CA ARG A 26 3.08 -11.21 13.73
C ARG A 26 2.45 -10.79 15.05
N LYS A 27 2.87 -9.65 15.61
CA LYS A 27 2.32 -9.11 16.86
C LYS A 27 0.85 -8.70 16.70
N LEU A 28 0.50 -8.08 15.56
CA LEU A 28 -0.89 -7.72 15.25
C LEU A 28 -1.79 -8.97 15.21
N ALA A 29 -1.35 -10.04 14.55
CA ALA A 29 -2.10 -11.30 14.49
C ALA A 29 -2.30 -11.92 15.88
N GLN A 30 -1.25 -11.95 16.71
CA GLN A 30 -1.35 -12.44 18.10
C GLN A 30 -2.35 -11.61 18.92
N TRP A 31 -2.33 -10.29 18.78
CA TRP A 31 -3.24 -9.40 19.48
C TRP A 31 -4.69 -9.64 19.03
N CYS A 32 -4.93 -9.70 17.72
CA CYS A 32 -6.25 -10.01 17.17
C CYS A 32 -6.79 -11.35 17.67
N GLU A 33 -5.95 -12.39 17.72
CA GLU A 33 -6.31 -13.71 18.25
C GLU A 33 -6.73 -13.65 19.73
N MET A 34 -5.94 -12.99 20.58
CA MET A 34 -6.25 -12.84 22.01
C MET A 34 -7.57 -12.11 22.27
N HIS A 35 -7.94 -11.19 21.38
CA HIS A 35 -9.14 -10.35 21.50
C HIS A 35 -10.33 -10.82 20.65
N ASN A 36 -10.23 -11.98 19.98
CA ASN A 36 -11.26 -12.50 19.06
C ASN A 36 -11.63 -11.50 17.94
N ILE A 37 -10.66 -10.75 17.42
CA ILE A 37 -10.84 -9.81 16.32
C ILE A 37 -10.44 -10.50 15.01
N PRO A 38 -11.33 -10.59 14.00
CA PRO A 38 -10.97 -11.15 12.70
C PRO A 38 -9.89 -10.32 12.00
N LEU A 39 -8.81 -10.96 11.55
CA LEU A 39 -7.76 -10.35 10.75
C LEU A 39 -7.76 -10.99 9.36
N LEU A 40 -8.01 -10.17 8.33
CA LEU A 40 -8.08 -10.62 6.94
C LEU A 40 -7.02 -9.91 6.10
N GLY A 41 -6.30 -10.67 5.28
CA GLY A 41 -5.35 -10.13 4.32
C GLY A 41 -6.05 -9.71 3.02
N ALA A 42 -5.79 -8.48 2.57
CA ALA A 42 -6.21 -7.99 1.26
C ALA A 42 -4.99 -7.73 0.36
N SER A 43 -5.16 -7.90 -0.95
CA SER A 43 -4.11 -7.58 -1.91
C SER A 43 -3.91 -6.06 -2.00
N ALA A 44 -2.71 -5.59 -1.68
CA ALA A 44 -2.33 -4.19 -1.85
C ALA A 44 -1.96 -3.83 -3.31
N LYS A 45 -2.09 -4.77 -4.24
CA LYS A 45 -1.69 -4.56 -5.63
C LYS A 45 -2.59 -3.50 -6.28
N TYR A 46 -1.98 -2.45 -6.82
CA TYR A 46 -2.64 -1.32 -7.50
C TYR A 46 -3.57 -0.46 -6.63
N THR A 47 -3.68 -0.66 -5.32
CA THR A 47 -4.55 0.16 -4.46
C THR A 47 -4.14 1.63 -4.43
N SER A 48 -2.84 1.91 -4.62
CA SER A 48 -2.30 3.26 -4.76
C SER A 48 -2.64 3.97 -6.08
N GLN A 49 -3.18 3.23 -7.06
CA GLN A 49 -3.52 3.70 -8.42
C GLN A 49 -5.02 3.53 -8.72
N THR A 50 -5.75 2.80 -7.87
CA THR A 50 -7.17 2.50 -8.08
C THR A 50 -8.02 3.49 -7.31
N CYS A 51 -8.93 4.19 -7.98
CA CYS A 51 -9.88 5.06 -7.29
C CYS A 51 -10.90 4.22 -6.52
N HIS A 52 -10.97 4.37 -5.19
CA HIS A 52 -11.96 3.65 -4.37
C HIS A 52 -13.43 4.03 -4.67
N MET A 53 -13.65 5.18 -5.32
CA MET A 53 -15.01 5.63 -5.66
C MET A 53 -15.53 5.12 -7.01
N CYS A 54 -14.66 4.93 -8.01
CA CYS A 54 -15.09 4.57 -9.37
C CYS A 54 -14.37 3.37 -9.97
N GLY A 55 -13.38 2.80 -9.27
CA GLY A 55 -12.64 1.61 -9.70
C GLY A 55 -11.62 1.82 -10.82
N THR A 56 -11.47 3.05 -11.33
CA THR A 56 -10.46 3.35 -12.37
C THR A 56 -9.06 3.13 -11.82
N VAL A 57 -8.27 2.31 -12.51
CA VAL A 57 -6.85 2.06 -12.23
C VAL A 57 -6.02 2.94 -13.16
N ASP A 58 -5.32 3.91 -12.60
CA ASP A 58 -4.45 4.79 -13.36
C ASP A 58 -3.28 5.30 -12.49
N ALA A 59 -2.06 5.12 -12.99
CA ALA A 59 -0.84 5.55 -12.30
C ALA A 59 -0.77 7.08 -12.17
N GLU A 60 -1.30 7.82 -13.15
CA GLU A 60 -1.34 9.29 -13.15
C GLU A 60 -2.30 9.84 -12.09
N SER A 61 -3.18 9.00 -11.52
CA SER A 61 -4.07 9.44 -10.44
C SER A 61 -3.33 9.71 -9.12
N ARG A 62 -2.12 9.16 -8.92
CA ARG A 62 -1.30 9.44 -7.73
C ARG A 62 -0.33 10.59 -8.00
N ILE A 63 -0.73 11.80 -7.61
CA ILE A 63 0.01 13.04 -7.87
C ILE A 63 1.24 13.17 -6.97
N SER A 64 1.14 12.75 -5.71
CA SER A 64 2.24 12.82 -4.74
C SER A 64 2.12 11.73 -3.68
N ARG A 65 2.96 11.78 -2.65
CA ARG A 65 2.87 10.86 -1.52
C ARG A 65 1.52 10.95 -0.82
N ASP A 66 1.00 12.17 -0.68
CA ASP A 66 -0.18 12.55 0.11
C ASP A 66 -1.41 12.85 -0.75
N LYS A 67 -1.27 13.16 -2.05
CA LYS A 67 -2.38 13.59 -2.91
C LYS A 67 -2.72 12.57 -3.99
N PHE A 68 -4.02 12.28 -4.12
CA PHE A 68 -4.59 11.48 -5.18
C PHE A 68 -5.72 12.26 -5.88
N ILE A 69 -5.72 12.28 -7.20
CA ILE A 69 -6.76 12.89 -8.04
C ILE A 69 -7.14 11.87 -9.11
N CYS A 70 -8.37 11.36 -9.08
CA CYS A 70 -8.80 10.40 -10.10
C CYS A 70 -8.88 11.06 -11.47
N THR A 71 -8.21 10.51 -12.47
CA THR A 71 -8.24 10.99 -13.86
C THR A 71 -9.59 10.81 -14.56
N ASN A 72 -10.44 9.90 -14.06
CA ASN A 72 -11.78 9.65 -14.61
C ASN A 72 -12.87 10.45 -13.87
N CYS A 73 -13.02 10.25 -12.56
CA CYS A 73 -14.11 10.88 -11.80
C CYS A 73 -13.73 12.20 -11.10
N THR A 74 -12.51 12.69 -11.33
CA THR A 74 -11.96 13.98 -10.84
C THR A 74 -11.98 14.21 -9.32
N ARG A 75 -12.33 13.20 -8.53
CA ARG A 75 -12.36 13.30 -7.07
C ARG A 75 -10.94 13.36 -6.51
N VAL A 76 -10.80 14.14 -5.45
CA VAL A 76 -9.53 14.39 -4.76
C VAL A 76 -9.57 13.77 -3.39
N PHE A 77 -8.51 13.03 -3.05
CA PHE A 77 -8.37 12.36 -1.76
C PHE A 77 -6.95 12.51 -1.23
N HIS A 78 -6.79 12.27 0.07
CA HIS A 78 -5.49 11.86 0.57
C HIS A 78 -5.15 10.47 0.01
N ALA A 79 -3.92 10.28 -0.46
CA ALA A 79 -3.55 9.06 -1.18
C ALA A 79 -3.68 7.79 -0.33
N ASP A 80 -3.37 7.88 0.98
CA ASP A 80 -3.51 6.76 1.90
C ASP A 80 -4.98 6.49 2.26
N VAL A 81 -5.85 7.53 2.26
CA VAL A 81 -7.30 7.35 2.45
C VAL A 81 -7.92 6.65 1.24
N ASN A 82 -7.44 6.95 0.03
CA ASN A 82 -7.90 6.24 -1.17
C ASN A 82 -7.48 4.77 -1.21
N ALA A 83 -6.35 4.42 -0.60
CA ALA A 83 -5.75 3.08 -0.67
C ALA A 83 -6.08 2.18 0.53
N ALA A 84 -6.74 2.71 1.56
CA ALA A 84 -7.20 1.98 2.75
C ALA A 84 -8.37 1.03 2.43
#